data_AF-A0A2S9FTB5-F1
#
_entry.id   AF-A0A2S9FTB5-F1
#
_cell.length_a   1.000
_cell.length_b   1.000
_cell.length_c   1.000
_cell.angle_alpha   90.00
_cell.angle_beta   90.00
_cell.angle_gamma   90.00
#
_symmetry.space_group_name_H-M   'P 1'
#
loop_
_entity.id
_entity.type
_entity.pdbx_description
1 polymer ?
#
loop_
_entity_poly.entity_id
_entity_poly.type
_entity_poly.pdbx_seq_one_letter_code
_entity_poly.pdbx_strand_id
1 'polypeptide(L)' 'HHHDAEKAHLRAAATHEQAALRSDDVHGSRHQDAAERHRAAADSCLSAAAAQFEAYVTADKRRPT' A
#
# COMPACT_ATOMS: atom_id res chain seq x y z
N HIS A 1 11.53 -5.00 1.82
CA HIS A 1 10.66 -5.70 0.87
C HIS A 1 9.37 -4.88 0.71
N HIS A 2 9.39 -3.86 -0.14
CA HIS A 2 8.25 -2.93 -0.30
C HIS A 2 7.05 -3.58 -0.99
N HIS A 3 7.30 -4.46 -1.96
CA HIS A 3 6.25 -5.21 -2.64
C HIS A 3 5.49 -6.18 -1.74
N ASP A 4 6.14 -6.74 -0.70
CA ASP A 4 5.42 -7.61 0.24
C ASP A 4 4.56 -6.79 1.20
N ALA A 5 5.03 -5.61 1.61
CA ALA A 5 4.26 -4.67 2.43
C ALA A 5 3.03 -4.14 1.65
N GLU A 6 3.21 -3.76 0.39
CA GLU A 6 2.13 -3.38 -0.53
C GLU A 6 1.07 -4.50 -0.61
N LYS A 7 1.48 -5.74 -0.92
CA LYS A 7 0.56 -6.89 -0.99
C LYS A 7 -0.15 -7.16 0.34
N ALA A 8 0.53 -7.02 1.46
CA ALA A 8 -0.07 -7.21 2.78
C ALA A 8 -1.16 -6.15 3.04
N HIS A 9 -0.89 -4.89 2.69
CA HIS A 9 -1.87 -3.81 2.80
C HIS A 9 -3.08 -4.03 1.87
N LEU A 10 -2.87 -4.44 0.62
CA LEU A 10 -3.97 -4.74 -0.30
C LEU A 10 -4.85 -5.89 0.20
N ARG A 11 -4.25 -6.95 0.78
CA ARG A 11 -5.00 -8.06 1.39
C ARG A 11 -5.80 -7.62 2.61
N ALA A 12 -5.23 -6.75 3.44
CA ALA A 12 -5.92 -6.17 4.60
C ALA A 12 -7.10 -5.30 4.15
N ALA A 13 -6.90 -4.47 3.11
CA ALA A 13 -7.96 -3.68 2.51
C ALA A 13 -9.12 -4.54 2.01
N ALA A 14 -8.82 -5.59 1.23
CA ALA A 14 -9.83 -6.51 0.72
C ALA A 14 -10.61 -7.23 1.84
N THR A 15 -9.94 -7.59 2.94
CA THR A 15 -10.58 -8.21 4.11
C THR A 15 -11.55 -7.24 4.78
N HIS A 16 -11.16 -5.98 4.91
CA HIS A 16 -12.02 -4.94 5.46
C HIS A 16 -13.21 -4.62 4.53
N GLU A 17 -13.02 -4.56 3.21
CA GLU A 17 -14.13 -4.39 2.26
C GLU A 17 -15.14 -5.54 2.37
N GLN A 18 -14.66 -6.79 2.47
CA GLN A 18 -15.54 -7.94 2.68
C GLN A 18 -16.29 -7.87 4.02
N ALA A 19 -15.64 -7.38 5.08
CA ALA A 19 -16.28 -7.18 6.37
C ALA A 19 -17.32 -6.04 6.33
N ALA A 20 -17.06 -4.99 5.55
CA ALA A 20 -17.99 -3.88 5.36
C ALA A 20 -19.29 -4.35 4.68
N LEU A 21 -19.18 -5.16 3.63
CA LEU A 21 -20.33 -5.72 2.91
C LEU A 21 -21.23 -6.63 3.77
N ARG A 22 -20.71 -7.15 4.87
CA ARG A 22 -21.42 -8.06 5.78
C ARG A 22 -21.90 -7.38 7.06
N SER A 23 -21.55 -6.12 7.27
CA SER A 23 -21.85 -5.37 8.49
C SER A 23 -23.10 -4.51 8.33
N ASP A 24 -23.66 -4.10 9.47
CA ASP A 24 -24.62 -2.99 9.52
C ASP A 24 -23.95 -1.66 9.12
N ASP A 25 -24.74 -0.60 8.88
CA ASP A 25 -24.24 0.67 8.34
C ASP A 25 -23.07 1.26 9.15
N VAL A 26 -23.11 1.20 10.49
CA VAL A 26 -22.09 1.83 11.34
C VAL A 26 -20.78 1.05 11.33
N HIS A 27 -20.83 -0.29 11.40
CA HIS A 27 -19.63 -1.12 11.32
C HIS A 27 -19.10 -1.21 9.89
N GLY A 28 -19.99 -1.12 8.90
CA GLY A 28 -19.70 -1.01 7.48
C GLY A 28 -18.79 0.16 7.16
N SER A 29 -19.15 1.37 7.62
CA SER A 29 -18.33 2.58 7.40
C SER A 29 -16.94 2.46 8.03
N ARG A 30 -16.82 1.92 9.25
CA ARG A 30 -15.51 1.73 9.91
C ARG A 30 -14.60 0.78 9.13
N HIS A 31 -15.19 -0.26 8.54
CA HIS A 31 -14.46 -1.18 7.70
C HIS A 31 -14.06 -0.56 6.36
N GLN A 32 -14.90 0.27 5.75
CA GLN A 32 -14.52 1.04 4.55
C GLN A 32 -13.36 1.99 4.83
N ASP A 33 -13.43 2.77 5.91
CA ASP A 33 -12.36 3.68 6.32
C ASP A 33 -11.03 2.93 6.55
N ALA A 34 -11.10 1.75 7.18
CA ALA A 34 -9.94 0.90 7.40
C ALA A 34 -9.36 0.38 6.07
N ALA A 35 -10.21 -0.02 5.13
CA ALA A 35 -9.78 -0.46 3.81
C ALA A 35 -9.07 0.67 3.04
N GLU A 36 -9.60 1.89 3.09
CA GLU A 36 -8.99 3.06 2.47
C GLU A 36 -7.61 3.39 3.05
N ARG A 37 -7.47 3.34 4.37
CA ARG A 37 -6.16 3.55 5.04
C ARG A 37 -5.13 2.52 4.57
N HIS A 38 -5.55 1.27 4.39
CA HIS A 38 -4.67 0.24 3.87
C HIS A 38 -4.32 0.47 2.39
N ARG A 39 -5.25 0.93 1.54
CA ARG A 39 -4.92 1.32 0.16
C ARG A 39 -3.90 2.46 0.12
N ALA A 40 -4.10 3.51 0.91
CA ALA A 40 -3.17 4.64 0.99
C ALA A 40 -1.77 4.20 1.48
N ALA A 41 -1.71 3.24 2.40
CA ALA A 41 -0.44 2.66 2.86
C ALA A 41 0.24 1.84 1.74
N ALA A 42 -0.52 1.08 0.95
CA ALA A 42 0.01 0.36 -0.20
C ALA A 42 0.62 1.32 -1.25
N ASP A 43 -0.10 2.41 -1.57
CA ASP A 43 0.39 3.44 -2.49
C ASP A 43 1.66 4.12 -2.00
N SER A 44 1.76 4.33 -0.69
CA SER A 44 2.96 4.87 -0.04
C SER A 44 4.14 3.90 -0.14
N CYS A 45 3.91 2.59 0.04
CA CYS A 45 4.94 1.56 -0.17
C CYS A 45 5.42 1.52 -1.62
N LEU A 46 4.51 1.61 -2.58
CA LEU A 46 4.85 1.63 -4.01
C LEU A 46 5.68 2.87 -4.37
N SER A 47 5.26 4.04 -3.89
CA SER A 47 5.98 5.30 -4.10
C SER A 47 7.38 5.28 -3.50
N ALA A 48 7.52 4.73 -2.29
CA ALA A 48 8.83 4.55 -1.65
C ALA A 48 9.73 3.57 -2.43
N ALA A 49 9.17 2.49 -2.98
CA ALA A 49 9.91 1.56 -3.83
C ALA A 49 10.41 2.24 -5.11
N ALA A 50 9.56 3.03 -5.77
CA ALA A 50 9.92 3.78 -6.97
C ALA A 50 11.04 4.80 -6.70
N ALA A 51 10.94 5.55 -5.59
CA ALA A 51 11.96 6.52 -5.20
C ALA A 51 13.33 5.85 -4.93
N GLN A 52 13.33 4.66 -4.31
CA GLN A 52 14.56 3.91 -4.08
C GLN A 52 15.19 3.39 -5.38
N PHE A 53 14.36 2.94 -6.33
CA PHE A 53 14.83 2.52 -7.65
C PHE A 53 15.46 3.70 -8.41
N GLU A 54 14.80 4.86 -8.45
CA GLU A 54 15.34 6.08 -9.07
C GLU A 54 16.65 6.53 -8.44
N ALA A 55 16.75 6.47 -7.11
CA ALA A 55 17.99 6.77 -6.39
C ALA A 55 19.13 5.80 -6.77
N TYR A 56 18.83 4.50 -6.88
CA TYR A 56 19.80 3.49 -7.31
C TYR A 56 20.28 3.73 -8.74
N VAL A 57 19.35 3.92 -9.70
CA VAL A 57 19.68 4.19 -11.11
C VAL A 57 20.51 5.47 -11.23
N THR A 58 20.14 6.50 -10.47
CA THR A 58 20.88 7.77 -10.47
C THR A 58 22.26 7.63 -9.86
N ALA A 59 22.42 6.84 -8.79
CA ALA A 59 23.71 6.58 -8.17
C ALA A 59 24.64 5.76 -9.09
N ASP A 60 24.10 4.76 -9.78
CA ASP A 60 24.85 3.93 -10.74
C ASP A 60 25.36 4.77 -11.92
N LYS A 61 24.52 5.65 -12.49
CA LYS A 61 24.92 6.60 -13.55
C LYS A 61 26.02 7.57 -13.16
N ARG A 62 26.21 7.85 -11.86
CA ARG A 62 27.23 8.79 -11.36
C ARG A 62 28.57 8.13 -11.03
N ARG A 63 28.67 6.80 -11.16
CA ARG A 63 29.91 6.08 -10.84
C ARG A 63 30.86 6.14 -12.05
N PRO A 64 31.98 6.89 -11.99
CA PRO A 64 32.92 6.95 -13.11
C PRO A 64 33.60 5.56 -13.29
N THR A 65 33.76 5.15 -14.55
CA THR A 65 34.43 3.90 -14.97
C THR A 65 35.92 3.93 -14.68
#